data_AF-A0A259P8W8-F1
#
_entry.id   AF-A0A259P8W8-F1
#
_cell.length_a   1.000
_cell.length_b   1.000
_cell.length_c   1.000
_cell.angle_alpha   90.00
_cell.angle_beta   90.00
_cell.angle_gamma   90.00
#
_symmetry.space_group_name_H-M   'P 1'
#
loop_
_entity.id
_entity.type
_entity.pdbx_description
1 polymer ?
#
loop_
_entity_poly.entity_id
_entity_poly.type
_entity_poly.pdbx_seq_one_letter_code
_entity_poly.pdbx_strand_id
1 'polypeptide(L)'
;MFHDLPATFATVHWGYFDAGLAPAVRVRSGDVVRAEAVTHHAGDAPDLMMDDALRALYAGIPEEDRNPGVHLMTGPIFVEGAQPGDMLEVRYLQMLPRFRYGSNLAAHWGHLYQDLGEKERVTIYEIDPNGNTASALFAYDYPGKYLVPGKLTPRGTCTCEPALRGIRVPVRPHLGTAGVAPDAMGRVSTVPPGAHGGNIDNWRIGAGSTMYYPVEVPGALFSIGDPHISQGDGEISGTAIEASLNVMFQVVLRK
;
A
#
# COMPACT_ATOMS: atom_id res chain seq x y z
N MET A 1 -5.48 -15.90 18.74
CA MET A 1 -4.74 -16.78 17.81
C MET A 1 -3.87 -15.90 16.91
N PHE A 2 -2.80 -16.44 16.36
CA PHE A 2 -1.93 -15.73 15.42
C PHE A 2 -2.14 -16.29 14.01
N HIS A 3 -2.27 -15.42 13.01
CA HIS A 3 -2.47 -15.77 11.62
C HIS A 3 -1.38 -15.13 10.75
N ASP A 4 -0.89 -15.86 9.77
CA ASP A 4 0.07 -15.37 8.78
C ASP A 4 -0.62 -15.24 7.42
N LEU A 5 -0.49 -14.08 6.79
CA LEU A 5 -1.15 -13.72 5.55
C LEU A 5 -0.12 -13.18 4.53
N PRO A 6 0.63 -14.08 3.86
CA PRO A 6 1.59 -13.68 2.84
C PRO A 6 0.89 -13.08 1.62
N ALA A 7 1.59 -12.25 0.83
CA ALA A 7 1.07 -11.70 -0.42
C ALA A 7 1.23 -12.71 -1.56
N THR A 8 0.13 -13.33 -1.97
CA THR A 8 0.05 -14.39 -2.98
C THR A 8 -1.18 -14.19 -3.87
N PHE A 9 -1.27 -14.90 -4.99
CA PHE A 9 -2.46 -14.85 -5.86
C PHE A 9 -3.79 -15.14 -5.14
N ALA A 10 -3.77 -15.91 -4.05
CA ALA A 10 -4.97 -16.27 -3.30
C ALA A 10 -5.34 -15.25 -2.21
N THR A 11 -4.44 -14.32 -1.90
CA THR A 11 -4.55 -13.44 -0.73
C THR A 11 -4.49 -11.96 -1.10
N VAL A 12 -4.30 -11.64 -2.39
CA VAL A 12 -4.30 -10.26 -2.87
C VAL A 12 -5.34 -10.02 -3.96
N HIS A 13 -5.73 -8.77 -4.07
CA HIS A 13 -6.55 -8.21 -5.15
C HIS A 13 -6.03 -6.80 -5.46
N TRP A 14 -6.18 -6.33 -6.70
CA TRP A 14 -5.46 -5.13 -7.15
C TRP A 14 -6.43 -4.04 -7.61
N GLY A 15 -6.46 -2.93 -6.88
CA GLY A 15 -7.13 -1.70 -7.26
C GLY A 15 -8.54 -1.54 -6.74
N TYR A 16 -9.07 -2.48 -5.94
CA TYR A 16 -10.44 -2.38 -5.46
C TYR A 16 -10.66 -2.88 -4.03
N PHE A 17 -11.77 -2.46 -3.44
CA PHE A 17 -12.51 -3.19 -2.41
C PHE A 17 -13.76 -3.79 -3.07
N ASP A 18 -14.20 -4.97 -2.62
CA ASP A 18 -15.43 -5.60 -3.14
C ASP A 18 -16.02 -6.55 -2.09
N ALA A 19 -17.31 -6.35 -1.77
CA ALA A 19 -18.03 -7.14 -0.77
C ALA A 19 -18.29 -8.59 -1.19
N GLY A 20 -18.14 -8.90 -2.48
CA GLY A 20 -18.30 -10.24 -3.05
C GLY A 20 -17.05 -11.11 -3.03
N LEU A 21 -15.89 -10.58 -2.59
CA LEU A 21 -14.65 -11.34 -2.54
C LEU A 21 -14.70 -12.47 -1.50
N ALA A 22 -14.16 -13.63 -1.89
CA ALA A 22 -13.91 -14.70 -0.94
C ALA A 22 -12.84 -14.25 0.08
N PRO A 23 -13.04 -14.50 1.39
CA PRO A 23 -12.04 -14.17 2.39
C PRO A 23 -10.74 -14.95 2.18
N ALA A 24 -9.61 -14.24 2.23
CA ALA A 24 -8.28 -14.84 2.24
C ALA A 24 -8.01 -15.59 3.56
N VAL A 25 -8.54 -15.09 4.67
CA VAL A 25 -8.49 -15.72 5.99
C VAL A 25 -9.71 -15.32 6.82
N ARG A 26 -10.11 -16.19 7.75
CA ARG A 26 -11.16 -15.94 8.75
C ARG A 26 -10.53 -15.86 10.13
N VAL A 27 -10.87 -14.83 10.89
CA VAL A 27 -10.28 -14.53 12.19
C VAL A 27 -11.36 -14.22 13.22
N ARG A 28 -11.03 -14.38 14.51
CA ARG A 28 -11.91 -13.99 15.61
C ARG A 28 -11.49 -12.67 16.21
N SER A 29 -12.42 -11.97 16.85
CA SER A 29 -12.10 -10.80 17.68
C SER A 29 -11.01 -11.15 18.70
N GLY A 30 -9.97 -10.31 18.78
CA GLY A 30 -8.79 -10.49 19.60
C GLY A 30 -7.61 -11.19 18.91
N ASP A 31 -7.81 -11.77 17.73
CA ASP A 31 -6.73 -12.41 16.97
C ASP A 31 -5.72 -11.39 16.42
N VAL A 32 -4.49 -11.86 16.22
CA VAL A 32 -3.38 -11.11 15.65
C VAL A 32 -3.07 -11.65 14.26
N VAL A 33 -2.87 -10.76 13.30
CA VAL A 33 -2.52 -11.08 11.92
C VAL A 33 -1.17 -10.43 11.60
N ARG A 34 -0.27 -11.21 11.00
CA ARG A 34 0.89 -10.69 10.26
C ARG A 34 0.57 -10.78 8.78
N ALA A 35 0.48 -9.65 8.09
CA ALA A 35 0.20 -9.57 6.67
C ALA A 35 1.32 -8.86 5.91
N GLU A 36 1.60 -9.31 4.70
CA GLU A 36 2.54 -8.65 3.79
C GLU A 36 1.80 -7.61 2.96
N ALA A 37 2.01 -6.32 3.21
CA ALA A 37 1.55 -5.26 2.33
C ALA A 37 2.59 -5.02 1.24
N VAL A 38 2.17 -5.02 -0.02
CA VAL A 38 3.05 -4.84 -1.18
C VAL A 38 2.76 -3.50 -1.83
N THR A 39 3.79 -2.66 -1.99
CA THR A 39 3.61 -1.42 -2.74
C THR A 39 3.40 -1.73 -4.21
N HIS A 40 2.46 -1.04 -4.84
CA HIS A 40 2.17 -1.13 -6.26
C HIS A 40 3.30 -0.52 -7.12
N HIS A 41 4.22 0.25 -6.53
CA HIS A 41 5.40 0.85 -7.17
C HIS A 41 6.66 -0.03 -7.17
N ALA A 42 6.62 -1.26 -6.67
CA ALA A 42 7.81 -2.13 -6.66
C ALA A 42 8.43 -2.33 -8.06
N GLY A 43 7.63 -2.16 -9.12
CA GLY A 43 8.04 -2.28 -10.52
C GLY A 43 8.98 -1.16 -10.98
N ASP A 44 9.10 -0.06 -10.25
CA ASP A 44 9.96 1.08 -10.61
C ASP A 44 11.46 0.77 -10.49
N ALA A 45 11.83 -0.16 -9.61
CA ALA A 45 13.18 -0.70 -9.50
C ALA A 45 13.11 -2.16 -9.06
N PRO A 46 12.71 -3.09 -9.95
CA PRO A 46 12.34 -4.44 -9.57
C PRO A 46 13.53 -5.23 -9.00
N ASP A 47 14.76 -4.89 -9.37
CA ASP A 47 15.99 -5.48 -8.84
C ASP A 47 16.29 -5.09 -7.38
N LEU A 48 15.64 -4.04 -6.87
CA LEU A 48 15.80 -3.53 -5.51
C LEU A 48 14.57 -3.82 -4.64
N MET A 49 13.38 -3.84 -5.24
CA MET A 49 12.10 -3.87 -4.51
C MET A 49 11.28 -5.15 -4.70
N MET A 50 11.80 -6.15 -5.42
CA MET A 50 11.11 -7.43 -5.61
C MET A 50 12.02 -8.63 -5.37
N ASP A 51 11.48 -9.63 -4.68
CA ASP A 51 11.95 -11.01 -4.73
C ASP A 51 11.24 -11.79 -5.84
N ASP A 52 11.58 -13.07 -6.00
CA ASP A 52 10.99 -13.93 -7.03
C ASP A 52 9.46 -14.09 -6.89
N ALA A 53 8.96 -14.08 -5.64
CA ALA A 53 7.54 -14.19 -5.38
C ALA A 53 6.78 -12.94 -5.84
N LEU A 54 7.30 -11.74 -5.55
CA LEU A 54 6.72 -10.48 -6.02
C LEU A 54 6.78 -10.35 -7.53
N ARG A 55 7.89 -10.78 -8.15
CA ARG A 55 8.02 -10.80 -9.62
C ARG A 55 6.96 -11.71 -10.25
N ALA A 56 6.75 -12.89 -9.69
CA ALA A 56 5.71 -13.81 -10.14
C ALA A 56 4.31 -13.20 -9.97
N LEU A 57 4.03 -12.57 -8.83
CA LEU A 57 2.75 -11.91 -8.54
C LEU A 57 2.45 -10.79 -9.55
N TYR A 58 3.43 -9.92 -9.80
CA TYR A 58 3.33 -8.85 -10.78
C TYR A 58 3.16 -9.37 -12.21
N ALA A 59 3.88 -10.42 -12.59
CA ALA A 59 3.76 -10.99 -13.94
C ALA A 59 2.44 -11.76 -14.13
N GLY A 60 1.90 -12.35 -13.06
CA GLY A 60 0.72 -13.21 -13.13
C GLY A 60 -0.62 -12.50 -12.98
N ILE A 61 -0.66 -11.26 -12.46
CA ILE A 61 -1.88 -10.45 -12.43
C ILE A 61 -1.92 -9.57 -13.70
N PRO A 62 -2.85 -9.81 -14.64
CA PRO A 62 -2.93 -9.05 -15.90
C PRO A 62 -3.11 -7.55 -15.66
N GLU A 63 -2.55 -6.70 -16.52
CA GLU A 63 -2.65 -5.24 -16.39
C GLU A 63 -4.11 -4.77 -16.42
N GLU A 64 -4.93 -5.39 -17.26
CA GLU A 64 -6.36 -5.12 -17.38
C GLU A 64 -7.14 -5.43 -16.10
N ASP A 65 -6.61 -6.25 -15.19
CA ASP A 65 -7.26 -6.61 -13.92
C ASP A 65 -6.86 -5.68 -12.76
N ARG A 66 -5.86 -4.80 -12.95
CA ARG A 66 -5.36 -3.85 -11.94
C ARG A 66 -6.19 -2.57 -11.95
N ASN A 67 -7.48 -2.70 -11.65
CA ASN A 67 -8.46 -1.63 -11.77
C ASN A 67 -9.60 -1.82 -10.73
N PRO A 68 -10.35 -0.76 -10.38
CA PRO A 68 -10.33 0.59 -10.95
C PRO A 68 -9.42 1.59 -10.22
N GLY A 69 -8.82 1.21 -9.10
CA GLY A 69 -7.73 1.92 -8.43
C GLY A 69 -6.37 1.27 -8.71
N VAL A 70 -5.36 1.66 -7.92
CA VAL A 70 -3.95 1.32 -8.22
C VAL A 70 -3.26 0.48 -7.13
N HIS A 71 -3.85 0.35 -5.95
CA HIS A 71 -3.20 -0.28 -4.79
C HIS A 71 -3.34 -1.79 -4.82
N LEU A 72 -2.25 -2.51 -4.55
CA LEU A 72 -2.27 -3.96 -4.34
C LEU A 72 -2.67 -4.25 -2.90
N MET A 73 -3.82 -4.88 -2.71
CA MET A 73 -4.49 -5.07 -1.44
C MET A 73 -4.36 -6.51 -0.97
N THR A 74 -3.89 -6.73 0.26
CA THR A 74 -3.84 -8.04 0.92
C THR A 74 -5.07 -8.21 1.81
N GLY A 75 -5.83 -9.27 1.56
CA GLY A 75 -7.15 -9.51 2.12
C GLY A 75 -8.12 -10.06 1.06
N PRO A 76 -9.44 -10.03 1.32
CA PRO A 76 -10.06 -9.53 2.53
C PRO A 76 -9.98 -10.52 3.70
N ILE A 77 -9.90 -9.98 4.91
CA ILE A 77 -9.92 -10.69 6.18
C ILE A 77 -11.35 -10.66 6.72
N PHE A 78 -11.94 -11.84 6.89
CA PHE A 78 -13.28 -11.97 7.45
C PHE A 78 -13.21 -12.09 8.96
N VAL A 79 -13.90 -11.20 9.68
CA VAL A 79 -13.97 -11.19 11.15
C VAL A 79 -15.26 -11.88 11.62
N GLU A 80 -15.12 -12.99 12.32
CA GLU A 80 -16.25 -13.78 12.81
C GLU A 80 -17.21 -12.94 13.68
N GLY A 81 -18.49 -12.99 13.31
CA GLY A 81 -19.56 -12.30 14.03
C GLY A 81 -19.71 -10.82 13.71
N ALA A 82 -18.85 -10.20 12.88
CA ALA A 82 -19.02 -8.81 12.47
C ALA A 82 -20.26 -8.63 11.58
N GLN A 83 -21.07 -7.62 11.88
CA GLN A 83 -22.31 -7.29 11.17
C GLN A 83 -22.37 -5.79 10.86
N PRO A 84 -23.14 -5.36 9.84
CA PRO A 84 -23.35 -3.95 9.55
C PRO A 84 -23.79 -3.17 10.81
N GLY A 85 -23.12 -2.04 11.07
CA GLY A 85 -23.34 -1.20 12.26
C GLY A 85 -22.38 -1.45 13.43
N ASP A 86 -21.65 -2.56 13.42
CA ASP A 86 -20.52 -2.79 14.35
C ASP A 86 -19.34 -1.85 14.00
N MET A 87 -18.34 -1.79 14.89
CA MET A 87 -17.03 -1.17 14.60
C MET A 87 -15.91 -2.21 14.64
N LEU A 88 -15.06 -2.22 13.62
CA LEU A 88 -13.83 -2.98 13.60
C LEU A 88 -12.68 -2.11 14.14
N GLU A 89 -12.17 -2.44 15.32
CA GLU A 89 -10.95 -1.85 15.86
C GLU A 89 -9.73 -2.62 15.37
N VAL A 90 -8.77 -1.91 14.77
CA VAL A 90 -7.51 -2.46 14.27
C VAL A 90 -6.36 -1.76 14.96
N ARG A 91 -5.60 -2.51 15.77
CA ARG A 91 -4.43 -2.01 16.49
C ARG A 91 -3.18 -2.39 15.71
N TYR A 92 -2.49 -1.41 15.16
CA TYR A 92 -1.25 -1.65 14.42
C TYR A 92 -0.09 -1.80 15.40
N LEU A 93 0.46 -3.02 15.50
CA LEU A 93 1.48 -3.37 16.49
C LEU A 93 2.90 -3.13 15.96
N GLN A 94 3.13 -3.47 14.69
CA GLN A 94 4.44 -3.36 14.06
C GLN A 94 4.31 -3.18 12.54
N MET A 95 5.21 -2.40 11.95
CA MET A 95 5.36 -2.21 10.51
C MET A 95 6.84 -2.19 10.18
N LEU A 96 7.32 -3.20 9.43
CA LEU A 96 8.73 -3.34 9.07
C LEU A 96 8.89 -3.32 7.54
N PRO A 97 9.81 -2.51 6.99
CA PRO A 97 10.18 -2.60 5.58
C PRO A 97 10.58 -4.03 5.19
N ARG A 98 9.98 -4.55 4.12
CA ARG A 98 10.34 -5.86 3.54
C ARG A 98 11.62 -5.77 2.70
N PHE A 99 11.83 -4.63 2.06
CA PHE A 99 13.04 -4.30 1.31
C PHE A 99 13.68 -3.04 1.88
N ARG A 100 14.94 -2.79 1.50
CA ARG A 100 15.68 -1.58 1.90
C ARG A 100 15.37 -0.36 1.03
N TYR A 101 14.41 -0.48 0.11
CA TYR A 101 14.17 0.53 -0.92
C TYR A 101 12.68 0.86 -1.04
N GLY A 102 12.41 2.08 -1.49
CA GLY A 102 11.07 2.55 -1.86
C GLY A 102 11.12 3.49 -3.05
N SER A 103 9.96 3.71 -3.67
CA SER A 103 9.79 4.61 -4.82
C SER A 103 8.99 5.84 -4.41
N ASN A 104 9.26 6.98 -5.02
CA ASN A 104 8.36 8.13 -4.99
C ASN A 104 8.17 8.57 -6.44
N LEU A 105 6.93 8.61 -6.89
CA LEU A 105 6.56 9.13 -8.19
C LEU A 105 5.97 10.53 -8.03
N ALA A 106 6.67 11.54 -8.56
CA ALA A 106 6.02 12.78 -8.94
C ALA A 106 5.13 12.49 -10.14
N ALA A 107 3.83 12.35 -9.90
CA ALA A 107 2.87 11.77 -10.83
C ALA A 107 1.99 12.82 -11.51
N HIS A 108 1.33 12.45 -12.61
CA HIS A 108 0.42 13.33 -13.33
C HIS A 108 -0.87 13.68 -12.57
N TRP A 109 -1.20 12.94 -11.51
CA TRP A 109 -2.27 13.26 -10.57
C TRP A 109 -1.78 14.07 -9.35
N GLY A 110 -0.47 14.30 -9.23
CA GLY A 110 0.10 15.11 -8.17
C GLY A 110 -0.36 16.56 -8.23
N HIS A 111 -0.50 17.19 -7.07
CA HIS A 111 -1.06 18.54 -6.95
C HIS A 111 -0.27 19.60 -7.73
N LEU A 112 1.06 19.43 -7.85
CA LEU A 112 1.96 20.36 -8.52
C LEU A 112 2.35 19.93 -9.94
N TYR A 113 1.65 18.97 -10.55
CA TYR A 113 2.05 18.41 -11.86
C TYR A 113 2.16 19.49 -12.95
N GLN A 114 1.17 20.39 -13.05
CA GLN A 114 1.18 21.47 -14.04
C GLN A 114 2.31 22.49 -13.77
N ASP A 115 2.57 22.80 -12.50
CA ASP A 115 3.60 23.75 -12.09
C ASP A 115 5.03 23.21 -12.29
N LEU A 116 5.19 21.89 -12.31
CA LEU A 116 6.47 21.20 -12.51
C LEU A 116 6.70 20.73 -13.95
N GLY A 117 6.04 21.37 -14.90
CA GLY A 117 6.27 21.16 -16.33
C GLY A 117 5.71 19.82 -16.85
N GLU A 118 4.67 19.31 -16.22
CA GLU A 118 3.93 18.12 -16.65
C GLU A 118 4.80 16.86 -16.83
N LYS A 119 5.86 16.79 -16.03
CA LYS A 119 6.85 15.73 -16.09
C LYS A 119 6.71 14.76 -14.93
N GLU A 120 6.65 13.48 -15.24
CA GLU A 120 6.67 12.44 -14.23
C GLU A 120 8.10 11.99 -13.91
N ARG A 121 8.42 11.92 -12.62
CA ARG A 121 9.75 11.57 -12.16
C ARG A 121 9.68 10.58 -11.01
N VAL A 122 10.36 9.45 -11.19
CA VAL A 122 10.55 8.45 -10.16
C VAL A 122 11.83 8.77 -9.40
N THR A 123 11.77 8.76 -8.07
CA THR A 123 12.92 8.83 -7.18
C THR A 123 12.96 7.58 -6.31
N ILE A 124 14.03 6.79 -6.42
CA ILE A 124 14.23 5.61 -5.58
C ILE A 124 14.99 6.03 -4.33
N TYR A 125 14.46 5.67 -3.16
CA TYR A 125 15.06 5.92 -1.86
C TYR A 125 15.63 4.63 -1.27
N GLU A 126 16.76 4.74 -0.59
CA GLU A 126 17.33 3.68 0.25
C GLU A 126 17.09 4.02 1.72
N ILE A 127 16.62 3.04 2.48
CA ILE A 127 16.39 3.11 3.92
C ILE A 127 17.69 2.75 4.65
N ASP A 128 18.14 3.62 5.54
CA ASP A 128 19.24 3.35 6.47
C ASP A 128 18.74 2.40 7.57
N PRO A 129 19.24 1.15 7.64
CA PRO A 129 18.79 0.18 8.63
C PRO A 129 19.11 0.58 10.08
N ASN A 130 20.01 1.54 10.28
CA ASN A 130 20.46 1.98 11.60
C ASN A 130 20.04 3.43 11.94
N GLY A 131 19.69 4.23 10.92
CA GLY A 131 19.51 5.68 11.05
C GLY A 131 18.08 6.18 11.23
N ASN A 132 17.07 5.31 11.09
CA ASN A 132 15.64 5.70 10.98
C ASN A 132 15.41 6.82 9.95
N THR A 133 16.21 6.82 8.88
CA THR A 133 16.16 7.79 7.79
C THR A 133 16.27 7.09 6.44
N ALA A 134 15.75 7.72 5.39
CA ALA A 134 15.94 7.33 4.00
C ALA A 134 16.65 8.44 3.22
N SER A 135 17.39 8.08 2.19
CA SER A 135 18.05 9.02 1.28
C SER A 135 17.81 8.60 -0.17
N ALA A 136 17.69 9.57 -1.07
CA ALA A 136 17.52 9.27 -2.49
C ALA A 136 18.78 8.60 -3.04
N LEU A 137 18.60 7.44 -3.68
CA LEU A 137 19.66 6.67 -4.32
C LEU A 137 19.88 7.17 -5.76
N PHE A 138 18.79 7.28 -6.52
CA PHE A 138 18.77 7.88 -7.85
C PHE A 138 17.34 8.30 -8.21
N ALA A 139 17.21 9.06 -9.29
CA ALA A 139 15.93 9.35 -9.91
C ALA A 139 16.03 9.19 -11.43
N TYR A 140 14.89 9.02 -12.08
CA TYR A 140 14.79 9.02 -13.54
C TYR A 140 13.43 9.61 -13.95
N ASP A 141 13.38 10.14 -15.15
CA ASP A 141 12.12 10.62 -15.72
C ASP A 141 11.36 9.43 -16.31
N TYR A 142 10.11 9.25 -15.89
CA TYR A 142 9.30 8.15 -16.39
C TYR A 142 8.95 8.41 -17.87
N PRO A 143 9.13 7.43 -18.78
CA PRO A 143 8.83 7.63 -20.19
C PRO A 143 7.31 7.71 -20.40
N GLY A 144 6.81 8.90 -20.73
CA GLY A 144 5.40 9.12 -21.04
C GLY A 144 4.57 9.37 -19.78
N LYS A 145 3.42 8.69 -19.67
CA LYS A 145 2.51 8.78 -18.51
C LYS A 145 2.35 7.45 -17.81
N TYR A 146 2.38 7.45 -16.48
CA TYR A 146 2.22 6.30 -15.59
C TYR A 146 0.73 5.94 -15.48
N LEU A 147 0.20 5.29 -16.52
CA LEU A 147 -1.23 4.99 -16.63
C LEU A 147 -1.64 3.60 -16.11
N VAL A 148 -0.66 2.71 -15.91
CA VAL A 148 -0.91 1.33 -15.52
C VAL A 148 -0.08 1.02 -14.28
N PRO A 149 -0.72 0.65 -13.15
CA PRO A 149 0.00 0.34 -11.93
C PRO A 149 0.85 -0.92 -12.09
N GLY A 150 2.02 -0.92 -11.45
CA GLY A 150 2.91 -2.07 -11.42
C GLY A 150 3.61 -2.40 -12.73
N LYS A 151 3.82 -1.41 -13.61
CA LYS A 151 4.71 -1.58 -14.76
C LYS A 151 6.15 -1.80 -14.31
N LEU A 152 6.84 -2.70 -15.01
CA LEU A 152 8.24 -2.99 -14.71
C LEU A 152 9.15 -2.01 -15.47
N THR A 153 10.03 -1.36 -14.73
CA THR A 153 11.12 -0.51 -15.24
C THR A 153 12.46 -1.12 -14.83
N PRO A 154 12.95 -2.18 -15.53
CA PRO A 154 14.22 -2.80 -15.21
C PRO A 154 15.39 -1.82 -15.35
N ARG A 155 16.49 -2.09 -14.65
CA ARG A 155 17.71 -1.28 -14.77
C ARG A 155 18.18 -1.23 -16.23
N GLY A 156 18.49 -0.02 -16.70
CA GLY A 156 18.97 0.23 -18.06
C GLY A 156 17.90 0.61 -19.08
N THR A 157 16.61 0.60 -18.73
CA THR A 157 15.54 1.14 -19.59
C THR A 157 15.36 2.65 -19.47
N CYS A 158 15.93 3.27 -18.43
CA CYS A 158 15.90 4.71 -18.18
C CYS A 158 17.26 5.24 -17.74
N THR A 159 17.51 6.52 -17.98
CA THR A 159 18.72 7.21 -17.55
C THR A 159 18.60 7.59 -16.08
N CYS A 160 19.31 6.88 -15.21
CA CYS A 160 19.34 7.17 -13.77
C CYS A 160 20.30 8.34 -13.46
N GLU A 161 19.85 9.25 -12.62
CA GLU A 161 20.57 10.45 -12.20
C GLU A 161 20.68 10.53 -10.67
N PRO A 162 21.75 11.14 -10.12
CA PRO A 162 21.80 11.46 -8.70
C PRO A 162 20.65 12.40 -8.29
N ALA A 163 20.02 12.14 -7.15
CA ALA A 163 18.93 12.96 -6.61
C ALA A 163 19.20 13.35 -5.15
N LEU A 164 18.72 14.54 -4.75
CA LEU A 164 18.62 15.01 -3.35
C LEU A 164 19.87 14.74 -2.48
N ARG A 165 21.08 14.97 -3.01
CA ARG A 165 22.34 14.67 -2.31
C ARG A 165 22.42 15.37 -0.96
N GLY A 166 22.77 14.60 0.08
CA GLY A 166 22.93 15.10 1.45
C GLY A 166 21.63 15.24 2.24
N ILE A 167 20.47 14.99 1.64
CA ILE A 167 19.18 15.01 2.33
C ILE A 167 18.92 13.66 3.01
N ARG A 168 18.43 13.72 4.25
CA ARG A 168 17.97 12.57 5.02
C ARG A 168 16.51 12.80 5.41
N VAL A 169 15.64 11.91 4.95
CA VAL A 169 14.20 11.93 5.21
C VAL A 169 13.90 11.03 6.41
N PRO A 170 13.20 11.50 7.46
CA PRO A 170 12.79 10.62 8.56
C PRO A 170 11.89 9.49 8.08
N VAL A 171 12.14 8.27 8.56
CA VAL A 171 11.29 7.10 8.27
C VAL A 171 10.08 7.11 9.20
N ARG A 172 8.89 6.92 8.61
CA ARG A 172 7.56 6.89 9.23
C ARG A 172 6.74 5.79 8.57
N PRO A 173 6.96 4.50 8.87
CA PRO A 173 6.24 3.41 8.22
C PRO A 173 4.75 3.45 8.56
N HIS A 174 3.90 3.41 7.54
CA HIS A 174 2.44 3.46 7.65
C HIS A 174 1.76 2.79 6.46
N LEU A 175 0.45 2.56 6.58
CA LEU A 175 -0.41 2.18 5.47
C LEU A 175 -1.12 3.43 4.95
N GLY A 176 -1.02 3.70 3.65
CA GLY A 176 -1.87 4.66 2.94
C GLY A 176 -3.30 4.15 2.85
N THR A 177 -3.45 2.89 2.41
CA THR A 177 -4.74 2.21 2.24
C THR A 177 -4.97 1.11 3.28
N ALA A 178 -5.99 1.29 4.13
CA ALA A 178 -6.52 0.21 4.96
C ALA A 178 -8.01 0.45 5.26
N GLY A 179 -8.83 -0.60 5.14
CA GLY A 179 -10.27 -0.43 5.30
C GLY A 179 -11.06 -1.73 5.19
N VAL A 180 -12.35 -1.61 5.46
CA VAL A 180 -13.34 -2.68 5.31
C VAL A 180 -13.98 -2.60 3.92
N ALA A 181 -14.61 -3.68 3.45
CA ALA A 181 -15.36 -3.60 2.21
C ALA A 181 -16.63 -2.76 2.43
N PRO A 182 -16.90 -1.75 1.58
CA PRO A 182 -18.14 -0.97 1.66
C PRO A 182 -19.35 -1.79 1.20
N ASP A 183 -20.55 -1.41 1.63
CA ASP A 183 -21.81 -2.00 1.15
C ASP A 183 -22.17 -1.43 -0.23
N ALA A 184 -21.39 -1.85 -1.23
CA ALA A 184 -21.53 -1.44 -2.62
C ALA A 184 -21.45 -2.66 -3.55
N MET A 185 -22.17 -2.58 -4.66
CA MET A 185 -22.15 -3.62 -5.68
C MET A 185 -20.88 -3.53 -6.53
N GLY A 186 -20.07 -4.59 -6.52
CA GLY A 186 -18.89 -4.74 -7.34
C GLY A 186 -17.67 -3.97 -6.83
N ARG A 187 -16.71 -3.71 -7.73
CA ARG A 187 -15.42 -3.12 -7.40
C ARG A 187 -15.55 -1.62 -7.07
N VAL A 188 -15.15 -1.26 -5.85
CA VAL A 188 -14.96 0.13 -5.42
C VAL A 188 -13.47 0.47 -5.51
N SER A 189 -13.13 1.57 -6.18
CA SER A 189 -11.73 1.98 -6.38
C SER A 189 -11.00 2.16 -5.05
N THR A 190 -9.74 1.72 -4.99
CA THR A 190 -8.87 1.97 -3.82
C THR A 190 -8.36 3.41 -3.75
N VAL A 191 -8.55 4.26 -4.77
CA VAL A 191 -7.94 5.61 -4.80
C VAL A 191 -8.60 6.60 -3.84
N PRO A 192 -9.92 6.83 -3.87
CA PRO A 192 -10.55 7.73 -2.92
C PRO A 192 -10.73 7.05 -1.55
N PRO A 193 -10.38 7.70 -0.43
CA PRO A 193 -10.83 7.26 0.88
C PRO A 193 -12.35 7.46 1.04
N GLY A 194 -12.94 6.77 2.01
CA GLY A 194 -14.35 6.90 2.34
C GLY A 194 -14.66 6.52 3.79
N ALA A 195 -15.94 6.35 4.11
CA ALA A 195 -16.37 5.93 5.44
C ALA A 195 -15.78 4.56 5.84
N HIS A 196 -15.60 3.67 4.87
CA HIS A 196 -14.99 2.35 5.02
C HIS A 196 -13.47 2.39 5.33
N GLY A 197 -12.86 3.58 5.40
CA GLY A 197 -11.41 3.78 5.44
C GLY A 197 -10.86 3.99 4.04
N GLY A 198 -10.06 3.03 3.56
CA GLY A 198 -9.45 3.11 2.24
C GLY A 198 -8.18 3.95 2.27
N ASN A 199 -7.92 4.68 1.20
CA ASN A 199 -6.66 5.39 0.96
C ASN A 199 -6.61 6.76 1.63
N ILE A 200 -6.36 6.76 2.94
CA ILE A 200 -6.41 7.96 3.79
C ILE A 200 -5.10 8.75 3.72
N ASP A 201 -3.98 8.08 3.49
CA ASP A 201 -2.65 8.69 3.34
C ASP A 201 -2.27 9.61 4.50
N ASN A 202 -2.46 9.10 5.71
CA ASN A 202 -2.00 9.78 6.92
C ASN A 202 -0.82 9.01 7.51
N TRP A 203 0.36 9.63 7.51
CA TRP A 203 1.59 9.00 8.01
C TRP A 203 1.52 8.51 9.46
N ARG A 204 0.50 8.96 10.20
CA ARG A 204 0.25 8.57 11.59
C ARG A 204 -0.44 7.20 11.72
N ILE A 205 -0.93 6.60 10.63
CA ILE A 205 -1.49 5.23 10.59
C ILE A 205 -0.34 4.21 10.55
N GLY A 206 0.56 4.33 11.53
CA GLY A 206 1.75 3.49 11.69
C GLY A 206 1.65 2.58 12.92
N ALA A 207 2.75 1.91 13.24
CA ALA A 207 2.85 1.12 14.47
C ALA A 207 2.56 1.97 15.73
N GLY A 208 1.77 1.43 16.65
CA GLY A 208 1.29 2.10 17.87
C GLY A 208 -0.04 2.85 17.70
N SER A 209 -0.52 3.03 16.46
CA SER A 209 -1.84 3.61 16.20
C SER A 209 -2.98 2.58 16.30
N THR A 210 -4.20 3.06 16.46
CA THR A 210 -5.41 2.24 16.42
C THR A 210 -6.45 2.93 15.55
N MET A 211 -6.95 2.20 14.57
CA MET A 211 -8.02 2.66 13.67
C MET A 211 -9.33 1.97 14.01
N TYR A 212 -10.44 2.66 13.74
CA TYR A 212 -11.79 2.14 13.92
C TYR A 212 -12.54 2.32 12.61
N TYR A 213 -13.00 1.20 12.04
CA TYR A 213 -13.71 1.19 10.75
C TYR A 213 -15.16 0.77 10.97
N PRO A 214 -16.16 1.51 10.44
CA PRO A 214 -17.55 1.11 10.52
C PRO A 214 -17.78 -0.13 9.66
N VAL A 215 -18.29 -1.20 10.25
CA VAL A 215 -18.60 -2.42 9.50
C VAL A 215 -19.84 -2.14 8.65
N GLU A 216 -19.70 -2.27 7.33
CA GLU A 216 -20.80 -2.07 6.37
C GLU A 216 -21.36 -3.39 5.83
N VAL A 217 -20.57 -4.47 5.84
CA VAL A 217 -20.95 -5.79 5.33
C VAL A 217 -20.62 -6.91 6.33
N PRO A 218 -21.32 -8.06 6.29
CA PRO A 218 -21.03 -9.19 7.16
C PRO A 218 -19.56 -9.63 7.08
N GLY A 219 -18.92 -9.75 8.24
CA GLY A 219 -17.51 -10.11 8.33
C GLY A 219 -16.52 -8.97 8.11
N ALA A 220 -16.99 -7.75 7.84
CA ALA A 220 -16.21 -6.55 7.54
C ALA A 220 -15.35 -6.61 6.26
N LEU A 221 -14.73 -7.75 5.94
CA LEU A 221 -13.87 -7.94 4.77
C LEU A 221 -12.73 -6.90 4.72
N PHE A 222 -11.92 -6.89 5.78
CA PHE A 222 -10.84 -5.93 5.97
C PHE A 222 -9.61 -6.22 5.10
N SER A 223 -9.07 -5.21 4.44
CA SER A 223 -7.86 -5.33 3.60
C SER A 223 -6.85 -4.23 3.93
N ILE A 224 -5.57 -4.53 3.73
CA ILE A 224 -4.47 -3.56 3.84
C ILE A 224 -3.68 -3.50 2.54
N GLY A 225 -3.17 -2.33 2.20
CA GLY A 225 -2.34 -2.14 1.02
C GLY A 225 -1.64 -0.79 1.10
N ASP A 226 -1.06 -0.41 -0.02
CA ASP A 226 -0.40 0.89 -0.17
C ASP A 226 0.57 1.26 0.98
N PRO A 227 1.59 0.41 1.22
CA PRO A 227 2.51 0.61 2.31
C PRO A 227 3.56 1.69 1.98
N HIS A 228 3.78 2.59 2.93
CA HIS A 228 4.70 3.73 2.80
C HIS A 228 5.78 3.65 3.89
N ILE A 229 7.01 4.08 3.57
CA ILE A 229 8.06 4.25 4.58
C ILE A 229 8.23 5.69 5.05
N SER A 230 7.65 6.67 4.35
CA SER A 230 7.52 8.04 4.84
C SER A 230 6.61 8.85 3.92
N GLN A 231 5.96 9.86 4.48
CA GLN A 231 5.12 10.81 3.75
C GLN A 231 5.08 12.15 4.50
N GLY A 232 4.86 13.23 3.76
CA GLY A 232 4.49 14.54 4.30
C GLY A 232 2.98 14.72 4.34
N ASP A 233 2.48 15.56 5.24
CA ASP A 233 1.08 15.97 5.24
C ASP A 233 0.78 16.72 3.93
N GLY A 234 -0.05 16.12 3.07
CA GLY A 234 -0.48 16.68 1.78
C GLY A 234 -0.06 15.90 0.54
N GLU A 235 0.89 14.95 0.64
CA GLU A 235 1.28 14.03 -0.44
C GLU A 235 1.40 14.69 -1.83
N ILE A 236 2.07 15.84 -1.87
CA ILE A 236 1.94 16.81 -2.96
C ILE A 236 2.35 16.27 -4.35
N SER A 237 3.25 15.29 -4.39
CA SER A 237 3.70 14.61 -5.62
C SER A 237 2.68 13.63 -6.17
N GLY A 238 1.65 13.29 -5.40
CA GLY A 238 0.66 12.25 -5.70
C GLY A 238 1.02 10.86 -5.14
N THR A 239 2.21 10.70 -4.55
CA THR A 239 2.64 9.45 -3.89
C THR A 239 3.56 9.76 -2.71
N ALA A 240 3.69 8.80 -1.81
CA ALA A 240 4.62 8.82 -0.67
C ALA A 240 6.01 8.30 -1.09
N ILE A 241 6.82 7.86 -0.11
CA ILE A 241 7.86 6.87 -0.40
C ILE A 241 7.23 5.49 -0.24
N GLU A 242 6.78 4.97 -1.37
CA GLU A 242 6.13 3.70 -1.63
C GLU A 242 7.05 2.52 -1.40
N ALA A 243 6.77 1.66 -0.42
CA ALA A 243 7.64 0.55 -0.06
C ALA A 243 6.89 -0.57 0.69
N SER A 244 7.10 -1.82 0.27
CA SER A 244 6.46 -2.99 0.87
C SER A 244 6.77 -3.13 2.37
N LEU A 245 5.75 -3.45 3.17
CA LEU A 245 5.84 -3.60 4.63
C LEU A 245 5.31 -4.98 5.07
N ASN A 246 5.97 -5.57 6.07
CA ASN A 246 5.38 -6.61 6.89
C ASN A 246 4.65 -5.94 8.07
N VAL A 247 3.33 -6.10 8.13
CA VAL A 247 2.46 -5.44 9.09
C VAL A 247 1.89 -6.46 10.07
N MET A 248 2.07 -6.23 11.36
CA MET A 248 1.42 -7.01 12.41
C MET A 248 0.37 -6.15 13.11
N PHE A 249 -0.86 -6.66 13.20
CA PHE A 249 -1.98 -5.94 13.80
C PHE A 249 -2.92 -6.89 14.55
N GLN A 250 -3.62 -6.36 15.55
CA GLN A 250 -4.70 -7.06 16.24
C GLN A 250 -6.05 -6.53 15.75
N VAL A 251 -6.99 -7.44 15.49
CA VAL A 251 -8.37 -7.09 15.15
C VAL A 251 -9.29 -7.33 16.35
N VAL A 252 -10.13 -6.36 16.68
CA VAL A 252 -11.12 -6.45 17.76
C VAL A 252 -12.47 -5.97 17.24
N LEU A 253 -13.49 -6.82 17.35
CA LEU A 253 -14.85 -6.46 17.01
C LEU A 253 -15.51 -5.72 18.19
N ARG A 254 -16.15 -4.59 17.90
CA ARG A 254 -16.96 -3.79 18.84
C ARG A 254 -18.41 -3.78 18.36
N LYS A 255 -19.32 -4.16 19.25
CA LYS A 255 -20.78 -4.23 19.04
C LYS A 255 -21.45 -2.93 19.47
#